data_AF-A0A529K642-F1
#
_entry.id   AF-A0A529K642-F1
#
_cell.length_a   1.000
_cell.length_b   1.000
_cell.length_c   1.000
_cell.angle_alpha   90.00
_cell.angle_beta   90.00
_cell.angle_gamma   90.00
#
_symmetry.space_group_name_H-M   'P 1'
#
loop_
_entity.id
_entity.type
_entity.pdbx_description
1 polymer ?
#
loop_
_entity_poly.entity_id
_entity_poly.type
_entity_poly.pdbx_seq_one_letter_code
_entity_poly.pdbx_strand_id
1 'polypeptide(L)' 'GKGVRLQKYKDGGVLDLKTFTLAGGLSWQDSADRTFIKSREELIEWIGARASAGRMVPKGFPRTGKFG' A
#
# COMPACT_ATOMS: atom_id res chain seq x y z
N GLY A 1 21.09 -2.50 -14.12
CA GLY A 1 21.23 -1.20 -13.41
C GLY A 1 20.39 -1.19 -12.14
N LYS A 2 20.65 -0.27 -11.20
CA LYS A 2 20.05 -0.25 -9.84
C LYS A 2 18.55 0.09 -9.78
N GLY A 3 17.98 0.61 -10.86
CA GLY A 3 16.56 0.99 -10.93
C GLY A 3 16.23 2.27 -10.16
N VAL A 4 14.95 2.68 -10.23
CA VAL A 4 14.42 3.87 -9.55
C VAL A 4 13.76 3.47 -8.23
N ARG A 5 14.00 4.23 -7.16
CA ARG A 5 13.42 3.97 -5.84
C ARG A 5 11.90 4.25 -5.84
N LEU A 6 11.14 3.33 -5.23
CA LEU A 6 9.69 3.46 -5.07
C LEU A 6 9.30 4.11 -3.73
N GLN A 7 9.85 3.64 -2.62
CA GLN A 7 9.61 4.16 -1.27
C GLN A 7 10.92 4.24 -0.48
N LYS A 8 11.05 5.24 0.38
CA LYS A 8 12.21 5.41 1.27
C LYS A 8 11.96 4.71 2.60
N TYR A 9 12.94 3.92 3.03
CA TYR A 9 12.98 3.30 4.35
C TYR A 9 14.29 3.69 5.05
N LYS A 10 14.25 3.83 6.37
CA LYS A 10 15.45 3.96 7.19
C LYS A 10 16.16 2.61 7.29
N ASP A 11 15.39 1.59 7.66
CA ASP A 11 15.80 0.20 7.81
C ASP A 11 14.76 -0.71 7.14
N GLY A 12 15.19 -1.89 6.65
CA GLY A 12 14.33 -2.81 5.91
C GLY A 12 14.09 -2.40 4.45
N GLY A 13 12.94 -2.82 3.90
CA GLY A 13 12.59 -2.56 2.50
C GLY A 13 11.10 -2.80 2.23
N VAL A 14 10.74 -2.76 0.95
CA VAL A 14 9.37 -3.08 0.50
C VAL A 14 9.08 -4.54 0.79
N LEU A 15 8.01 -4.81 1.54
CA LEU A 15 7.58 -6.17 1.87
C LEU A 15 6.65 -6.74 0.79
N ASP A 16 5.77 -5.91 0.24
CA ASP A 16 4.79 -6.29 -0.78
C ASP A 16 4.40 -5.09 -1.64
N LEU A 17 3.92 -5.35 -2.86
CA LEU A 17 3.46 -4.34 -3.81
C LEU A 17 2.31 -4.88 -4.63
N LYS A 18 1.23 -4.11 -4.71
CA LYS A 18 0.07 -4.39 -5.54
C LYS A 18 -0.15 -3.26 -6.54
N THR A 19 -0.36 -3.61 -7.81
CA THR A 19 -0.83 -2.67 -8.83
C THR A 19 -2.35 -2.76 -8.92
N PHE A 20 -3.00 -1.63 -9.20
CA PHE A 20 -4.45 -1.53 -9.29
C PHE A 20 -4.84 -0.33 -10.14
N THR A 21 -6.07 -0.33 -10.64
CA THR A 21 -6.64 0.86 -11.31
C THR A 21 -7.19 1.79 -10.24
N LEU A 22 -6.82 3.07 -10.27
CA LEU A 22 -7.27 4.02 -9.24
C LEU A 22 -8.80 4.13 -9.18
N ALA A 23 -9.48 3.98 -10.31
CA ALA A 23 -10.94 3.95 -10.40
C ALA A 23 -11.58 2.74 -9.70
N GLY A 24 -10.89 1.60 -9.64
CA GLY A 24 -11.36 0.39 -8.95
C GLY A 24 -11.04 0.36 -7.45
N GLY A 25 -10.22 1.31 -6.98
CA GLY A 25 -9.77 1.36 -5.60
C GLY A 25 -8.70 0.31 -5.26
N LEU A 26 -8.05 0.49 -4.10
CA LEU A 26 -7.06 -0.43 -3.59
C LEU A 26 -7.74 -1.47 -2.69
N SER A 27 -7.55 -2.76 -3.00
CA SER A 27 -8.14 -3.85 -2.22
C SER A 27 -7.11 -4.69 -1.48
N TRP A 28 -7.51 -5.23 -0.33
CA TRP A 28 -6.76 -6.25 0.41
C TRP A 28 -7.69 -7.16 1.21
N GLN A 29 -7.20 -8.35 1.59
CA GLN A 29 -7.90 -9.25 2.50
C GLN A 29 -7.21 -9.27 3.86
N ASP A 30 -7.97 -9.16 4.95
CA ASP A 30 -7.42 -9.35 6.29
C ASP A 30 -7.24 -10.82 6.68
N SER A 31 -6.69 -11.07 7.86
CA SER A 31 -6.48 -12.42 8.37
C SER A 31 -7.77 -13.19 8.70
N ALA A 32 -8.95 -12.57 8.53
CA ALA A 32 -10.27 -13.18 8.69
C ALA A 32 -11.02 -13.25 7.34
N ASP A 33 -10.28 -13.22 6.23
CA ASP A 33 -10.79 -13.29 4.85
C ASP A 33 -11.78 -12.18 4.47
N ARG A 34 -11.79 -11.07 5.20
CA ARG A 34 -12.62 -9.91 4.86
C ARG A 34 -11.93 -9.08 3.80
N THR A 35 -12.66 -8.78 2.73
CA THR A 35 -12.15 -7.92 1.65
C THR A 35 -12.43 -6.45 1.96
N PHE A 36 -11.37 -5.66 2.00
CA PHE A 36 -11.41 -4.21 2.06
C PHE A 36 -11.17 -3.64 0.67
N ILE A 37 -11.86 -2.54 0.34
CA ILE A 37 -11.62 -1.75 -0.86
C ILE A 37 -11.62 -0.28 -0.43
N LYS A 38 -10.54 0.45 -0.74
CA LYS A 38 -10.46 1.90 -0.54
C LYS A 38 -10.59 2.65 -1.84
N SER A 39 -11.52 3.61 -1.88
CA SER A 39 -11.70 4.49 -3.02
C SER A 39 -10.54 5.48 -3.18
N ARG A 40 -10.52 6.21 -4.29
CA ARG A 40 -9.55 7.29 -4.52
C ARG A 40 -9.57 8.35 -3.42
N GLU A 41 -10.76 8.73 -2.99
CA GLU A 41 -10.99 9.78 -1.98
C GLU A 41 -10.42 9.34 -0.63
N GLU A 42 -10.64 8.08 -0.27
CA GLU A 42 -10.07 7.48 0.94
C GLU A 42 -8.55 7.31 0.87
N LEU A 43 -7.97 7.22 -0.34
CA LEU A 43 -6.54 7.06 -0.55
C LEU A 43 -5.78 8.39 -0.58
N ILE A 44 -6.46 9.53 -0.44
CA ILE A 44 -5.84 10.84 -0.66
C ILE A 44 -4.61 11.09 0.23
N GLU A 45 -4.61 10.55 1.46
CA GLU A 45 -3.48 10.68 2.39
C GLU A 45 -2.27 9.81 2.02
N TRP A 46 -2.47 8.76 1.21
CA TRP A 46 -1.42 7.86 0.73
C TRP A 46 -0.88 8.25 -0.65
N ILE A 47 -1.57 9.16 -1.35
CA ILE A 47 -1.10 9.70 -2.63
C ILE A 47 -0.02 10.75 -2.34
N GLY A 48 1.17 10.54 -2.89
CA GLY A 48 2.29 11.46 -2.69
C GLY A 48 3.43 11.23 -3.67
N ALA A 49 4.51 12.00 -3.50
CA ALA A 49 5.69 11.90 -4.35
C ALA A 49 6.35 10.52 -4.22
N ARG A 50 6.76 9.95 -5.36
CA ARG A 50 7.57 8.73 -5.42
C ARG A 50 8.86 8.89 -4.61
N ALA A 51 9.34 7.81 -4.02
CA ALA A 51 10.51 7.75 -3.14
C ALA A 51 10.37 8.50 -1.81
N SER A 52 9.18 9.01 -1.47
CA SER A 52 8.87 9.45 -0.12
C SER A 52 8.75 8.24 0.84
N ALA A 53 8.66 8.51 2.15
CA ALA A 53 8.43 7.47 3.15
C ALA A 53 6.99 6.94 3.14
N GLY A 54 6.03 7.70 2.58
CA GLY A 54 4.61 7.35 2.58
C GLY A 54 3.92 7.47 3.94
N ARG A 55 2.72 6.90 4.03
CA ARG A 55 1.93 6.78 5.26
C ARG A 55 1.89 5.33 5.74
N MET A 56 1.56 5.14 7.01
CA MET A 56 1.29 3.82 7.57
C MET A 56 0.11 3.17 6.86
N VAL A 57 0.09 1.83 6.82
CA VAL A 57 -1.00 1.06 6.20
C VAL A 57 -2.36 1.40 6.82
N PRO A 58 -3.47 1.31 6.06
CA PRO A 58 -4.81 1.59 6.58
C PRO A 58 -5.20 0.68 7.75
N LYS A 59 -6.15 1.14 8.57
CA LYS A 59 -6.77 0.30 9.60
C LYS A 59 -7.39 -0.94 8.94
N GLY A 60 -7.13 -2.12 9.52
CA GLY A 60 -7.60 -3.39 8.98
C GLY A 60 -6.66 -4.03 7.96
N PHE A 61 -5.47 -3.46 7.72
CA PHE A 61 -4.44 -4.11 6.91
C PHE A 61 -3.88 -5.37 7.61
N PRO A 62 -3.48 -6.42 6.87
CA PRO A 62 -3.07 -7.69 7.46
C PRO A 62 -1.80 -7.55 8.28
N ARG A 63 -1.72 -8.30 9.39
CA ARG A 63 -0.50 -8.32 10.22
C ARG A 63 0.70 -8.93 9.50
N THR A 64 0.46 -9.73 8.46
CA THR A 64 1.50 -10.25 7.56
C THR A 64 2.15 -9.15 6.73
N GLY A 65 1.52 -7.98 6.62
CA GLY A 65 2.00 -6.85 5.82
C GLY A 65 1.83 -7.05 4.31
N LYS A 66 1.03 -8.03 3.88
CA LYS A 66 0.75 -8.35 2.48
C LYS A 66 -0.70 -8.03 2.11
N PHE A 67 -0.99 -7.77 0.84
CA PHE A 67 -2.35 -7.43 0.37
C PHE A 67 -3.30 -8.64 0.27
N GLY A 68 -2.78 -9.85 0.27
CA GLY A 68 -3.50 -11.11 0.06
C GLY A 68 -2.50 -12.17 -0.35
#